data_AF-B7Q352-F1
#
_entry.id   AF-B7Q352-F1
#
_cell.length_a   1.000
_cell.length_b   1.000
_cell.length_c   1.000
_cell.angle_alpha   90.00
_cell.angle_beta   90.00
_cell.angle_gamma   90.00
#
_symmetry.space_group_name_H-M   'P 1'
#
loop_
_entity.id
_entity.type
_entity.pdbx_description
1 polymer ?
#
loop_
_entity_poly.entity_id
_entity_poly.type
_entity_poly.pdbx_seq_one_letter_code
_entity_poly.pdbx_strand_id
1 'polypeptide(L)'
;MAALVLCLQSLGKSTTNFKFGVLIAGFKSRSTLHDVLYTDGLVKVPTLHIVGDTDAVIPKPQAMEIVPFFESPQVVCHPGGHFIPTGGSCKTDYLAFLR
;
A
#
# COMPACT_ATOMS: atom_id res chain seq x y z
N MET A 1 -4.81 -7.85 0.89
CA MET A 1 -6.11 -7.92 0.18
C MET A 1 -6.45 -6.63 -0.56
N ALA A 2 -6.38 -5.45 0.07
CA ALA A 2 -6.70 -4.17 -0.58
C ALA A 2 -5.88 -3.88 -1.86
N ALA A 3 -4.57 -4.14 -1.86
CA ALA A 3 -3.71 -3.99 -3.04
C ALA A 3 -4.23 -4.76 -4.26
N LEU A 4 -4.67 -6.01 -4.07
CA LEU A 4 -5.18 -6.86 -5.16
C LEU A 4 -6.44 -6.25 -5.78
N VAL A 5 -7.31 -5.65 -4.96
CA VAL A 5 -8.54 -5.00 -5.44
C VAL A 5 -8.20 -3.77 -6.28
N LEU A 6 -7.19 -2.98 -5.90
CA LEU A 6 -6.71 -1.84 -6.69
C LEU A 6 -6.07 -2.30 -8.02
N CYS A 7 -5.32 -3.40 -8.01
CA CYS A 7 -4.81 -4.01 -9.25
C CYS A 7 -5.97 -4.47 -10.16
N LEU A 8 -6.97 -5.16 -9.61
CA LEU A 8 -8.15 -5.60 -10.36
C LEU A 8 -8.91 -4.42 -10.96
N GLN A 9 -9.08 -3.32 -10.22
CA GLN A 9 -9.65 -2.09 -10.75
C GLN A 9 -8.84 -1.55 -11.94
N SER A 10 -7.52 -1.50 -11.80
CA SER A 10 -6.62 -0.98 -12.84
C SER A 10 -6.64 -1.85 -14.10
N LEU A 11 -6.98 -3.14 -13.96
CA LEU A 11 -7.21 -4.08 -15.06
C LEU A 11 -8.64 -4.07 -15.61
N GLY A 12 -9.53 -3.19 -15.13
CA GLY A 12 -10.94 -3.16 -15.53
C GLY A 12 -11.76 -4.37 -15.07
N LYS A 13 -11.25 -5.11 -14.07
CA LYS A 13 -11.86 -6.32 -13.50
C LYS A 13 -12.59 -6.08 -12.18
N SER A 14 -12.89 -4.82 -11.86
CA SER A 14 -13.68 -4.43 -10.69
C SER A 14 -14.87 -3.57 -11.14
N THR A 15 -16.02 -3.77 -10.50
CA THR A 15 -17.21 -2.92 -10.67
C THR A 15 -17.15 -1.65 -9.81
N THR A 16 -16.16 -1.53 -8.93
CA THR A 16 -15.96 -0.40 -8.04
C THR A 16 -14.94 0.59 -8.62
N ASN A 17 -15.06 1.87 -8.25
CA ASN A 17 -14.17 2.96 -8.71
C ASN A 17 -13.56 3.69 -7.50
N PHE A 18 -12.62 3.06 -6.83
CA PHE A 18 -11.79 3.63 -5.78
C PHE A 18 -10.99 4.81 -6.32
N LYS A 19 -11.01 5.93 -5.59
CA LYS A 19 -10.26 7.15 -5.95
C LYS A 19 -8.85 7.18 -5.37
N PHE A 20 -8.60 6.40 -4.33
CA PHE A 20 -7.31 6.25 -3.68
C PHE A 20 -7.28 4.96 -2.87
N GLY A 21 -6.10 4.59 -2.35
CA GLY A 21 -5.93 3.47 -1.41
C GLY A 21 -5.02 3.82 -0.23
N VAL A 22 -5.36 3.33 0.96
CA VAL A 22 -4.49 3.38 2.14
C VAL A 22 -4.13 1.94 2.53
N LEU A 23 -2.84 1.63 2.52
CA LEU A 23 -2.30 0.30 2.75
C LEU A 23 -1.40 0.34 4.00
N ILE A 24 -1.90 -0.18 5.11
CA ILE A 24 -1.15 -0.32 6.36
C ILE A 24 -0.57 -1.73 6.41
N ALA A 25 0.76 -1.83 6.59
CA ALA A 25 1.47 -3.11 6.57
C ALA A 25 1.14 -3.96 5.30
N GLY A 26 1.02 -3.28 4.15
CA GLY A 26 0.72 -3.92 2.87
C GLY A 26 1.91 -4.72 2.34
N PHE A 27 1.66 -5.90 1.75
CA PHE A 27 2.71 -6.78 1.22
C PHE A 27 2.25 -7.47 -0.07
N LYS A 28 3.24 -7.88 -0.89
CA LYS A 28 3.01 -8.66 -2.11
C LYS A 28 2.50 -10.06 -1.75
N SER A 29 1.40 -10.49 -2.37
CA SER A 29 0.91 -11.86 -2.26
C SER A 29 1.93 -12.83 -2.85
N ARG A 30 2.08 -14.00 -2.20
CA ARG A 30 2.99 -15.06 -2.63
C ARG A 30 2.33 -16.14 -3.49
N SER A 31 1.05 -15.98 -3.82
CA SER A 31 0.37 -16.89 -4.74
C SER A 31 0.74 -16.55 -6.18
N THR A 32 1.16 -17.55 -6.95
CA THR A 32 1.49 -17.40 -8.39
C THR A 32 0.29 -16.98 -9.22
N LEU A 33 -0.94 -17.26 -8.76
CA LEU A 33 -2.18 -16.78 -9.40
C LEU A 33 -2.27 -15.24 -9.43
N HIS A 34 -1.52 -14.56 -8.56
CA HIS A 34 -1.52 -13.11 -8.46
C HIS A 34 -0.35 -12.45 -9.21
N ASP A 35 0.54 -13.21 -9.85
CA ASP A 35 1.73 -12.64 -10.52
C ASP A 35 1.37 -11.61 -11.59
N VAL A 36 0.28 -11.85 -12.32
CA VAL A 36 -0.26 -10.92 -13.33
C VAL A 36 -0.70 -9.57 -12.76
N LEU A 37 -0.87 -9.45 -11.44
CA LEU A 37 -1.29 -8.24 -10.74
C LEU A 37 -0.09 -7.38 -10.28
N TYR A 38 1.14 -7.87 -10.49
CA TYR A 38 2.37 -7.25 -10.03
C TYR A 38 3.21 -6.73 -11.20
N THR A 39 2.60 -5.85 -11.99
CA THR A 39 3.29 -5.06 -13.01
C THR A 39 3.60 -3.69 -12.44
N ASP A 40 4.83 -3.20 -12.65
CA ASP A 40 5.26 -1.90 -12.13
C ASP A 40 4.35 -0.76 -12.62
N GLY A 41 3.95 0.12 -11.68
CA GLY A 41 3.05 1.23 -11.96
C GLY A 41 1.64 0.84 -12.43
N LEU A 42 1.20 -0.42 -12.25
CA LEU A 42 -0.13 -0.85 -12.68
C LEU A 42 -1.24 -0.04 -11.98
N VAL A 43 -1.10 0.20 -10.68
CA VAL A 43 -2.10 0.93 -9.90
C VAL A 43 -1.89 2.43 -10.03
N LYS A 44 -2.78 3.10 -10.77
CA LYS A 44 -2.66 4.53 -11.11
C LYS A 44 -3.31 5.51 -10.13
N VAL A 45 -4.16 4.99 -9.25
CA VAL A 45 -4.82 5.85 -8.25
C VAL A 45 -3.82 6.19 -7.14
N PRO A 46 -3.91 7.39 -6.53
CA PRO A 46 -3.08 7.75 -5.39
C PRO A 46 -3.11 6.69 -4.29
N THR A 47 -1.94 6.35 -3.75
CA THR A 47 -1.83 5.39 -2.65
C THR A 47 -0.92 5.88 -1.55
N LEU A 48 -1.32 5.57 -0.31
CA LEU A 48 -0.54 5.80 0.90
C LEU A 48 -0.16 4.44 1.51
N HIS A 49 1.12 4.18 1.64
CA HIS A 49 1.70 2.99 2.26
C HIS A 49 2.24 3.35 3.63
N ILE A 50 1.79 2.67 4.67
CA ILE A 50 2.23 2.87 6.06
C ILE A 50 3.02 1.65 6.48
N VAL A 51 4.29 1.86 6.85
CA VAL A 51 5.29 0.81 7.09
C VAL A 51 5.91 0.98 8.48
N GLY A 52 5.87 -0.07 9.29
CA GLY A 52 6.57 -0.13 10.57
C GLY A 52 8.01 -0.58 10.40
N ASP A 53 8.97 0.19 10.91
CA ASP A 53 10.39 -0.14 10.84
C ASP A 53 10.75 -1.36 11.68
N THR A 54 9.98 -1.63 12.74
CA THR A 54 10.19 -2.76 13.66
C THR A 54 9.06 -3.79 13.59
N ASP A 55 8.28 -3.79 12.51
CA ASP A 55 7.19 -4.74 12.31
C ASP A 55 7.74 -6.18 12.14
N ALA A 56 7.44 -7.04 13.12
CA ALA A 56 7.84 -8.44 13.13
C ALA A 56 6.83 -9.36 12.41
N VAL A 57 5.64 -8.86 12.09
CA VAL A 57 4.60 -9.59 11.35
C VAL A 57 4.84 -9.43 9.85
N ILE A 58 5.00 -8.19 9.39
CA ILE A 58 5.33 -7.85 8.00
C ILE A 58 6.63 -7.03 7.98
N PRO A 59 7.80 -7.68 7.88
CA PRO A 59 9.08 -6.98 7.88
C PRO A 59 9.16 -5.91 6.79
N LYS A 60 9.78 -4.77 7.11
CA LYS A 60 9.94 -3.63 6.18
C LYS A 60 10.34 -4.01 4.76
N PRO A 61 11.33 -4.89 4.50
CA PRO A 61 11.65 -5.32 3.13
C PRO A 61 10.44 -5.90 2.38
N GLN A 62 9.64 -6.73 3.04
CA GLN A 62 8.43 -7.33 2.45
C GLN A 62 7.32 -6.29 2.22
N ALA A 63 7.20 -5.31 3.09
CA ALA A 63 6.26 -4.21 2.91
C ALA A 63 6.65 -3.30 1.72
N MET A 64 7.95 -3.12 1.50
CA MET A 64 8.48 -2.32 0.41
C MET A 64 8.39 -3.03 -0.96
N GLU A 65 8.40 -4.36 -1.00
CA GLU A 65 8.30 -5.15 -2.26
C GLU A 65 7.06 -4.82 -3.11
N ILE A 66 5.97 -4.34 -2.49
CA ILE A 66 4.74 -4.06 -3.22
C ILE A 66 4.71 -2.63 -3.81
N VAL A 67 5.55 -1.72 -3.30
CA VAL A 67 5.54 -0.29 -3.65
C VAL A 67 5.75 -0.03 -5.15
N PRO A 68 6.64 -0.74 -5.88
CA PRO A 68 6.86 -0.51 -7.31
C PRO A 68 5.62 -0.71 -8.20
N PHE A 69 4.61 -1.46 -7.74
CA PHE A 69 3.40 -1.75 -8.51
C PHE A 69 2.37 -0.60 -8.52
N PHE A 70 2.67 0.50 -7.82
CA PHE A 70 1.83 1.68 -7.70
C PHE A 70 2.50 2.87 -8.40
N GLU A 71 1.71 3.69 -9.10
CA GLU A 71 2.17 4.92 -9.72
C GLU A 71 2.26 6.03 -8.66
N SER A 72 3.45 6.59 -8.46
CA SER A 72 3.73 7.68 -7.51
C SER A 72 3.18 7.45 -6.08
N PRO A 73 3.48 6.31 -5.42
CA PRO A 73 2.99 6.02 -4.08
C PRO A 73 3.63 6.94 -3.03
N GLN A 74 2.84 7.37 -2.04
CA GLN A 74 3.37 7.97 -0.83
C GLN A 74 3.69 6.87 0.18
N VAL A 75 4.88 6.91 0.77
CA VAL A 75 5.32 5.95 1.78
C VAL A 75 5.64 6.68 3.08
N VAL A 76 4.95 6.30 4.15
CA VAL A 76 5.19 6.80 5.51
C VAL A 76 5.76 5.66 6.34
N CYS A 77 6.98 5.84 6.84
CA CYS A 77 7.59 4.92 7.79
C CYS A 77 7.39 5.43 9.22
N HIS A 78 7.22 4.51 10.17
CA HIS A 78 7.21 4.83 11.60
C HIS A 78 8.11 3.86 12.36
N PRO A 79 8.71 4.27 13.50
CA PRO A 79 9.69 3.45 14.23
C PRO A 79 9.08 2.21 14.91
N GLY A 80 7.75 2.08 14.88
CA GLY A 80 6.98 1.08 15.60
C GLY A 80 6.86 -0.27 14.89
N GLY A 81 6.26 -1.23 15.59
CA GLY A 81 5.94 -2.56 15.07
C GLY A 81 4.60 -2.61 14.32
N HIS A 82 3.85 -3.70 14.48
CA HIS A 82 2.59 -3.91 13.76
C HIS A 82 1.40 -3.14 14.36
N PHE A 83 1.34 -1.82 14.14
CA PHE A 83 0.22 -0.98 14.55
C PHE A 83 0.07 0.26 13.66
N ILE A 84 -1.05 0.98 13.81
CA ILE A 84 -1.31 2.23 13.10
C ILE A 84 -0.86 3.40 14.00
N PRO A 85 0.17 4.18 13.63
CA PRO A 85 0.54 5.35 14.43
C PRO A 85 -0.48 6.47 14.22
N THR A 86 -1.01 7.02 15.32
CA THR A 86 -2.12 7.98 15.32
C THR A 86 -1.71 9.42 15.68
N GLY A 87 -0.44 9.63 16.03
CA GLY A 87 0.10 10.92 16.46
C GLY A 87 1.29 11.40 15.64
N GLY A 88 1.83 12.55 16.03
CA GLY A 88 3.08 13.09 15.47
C GLY A 88 3.02 13.38 13.98
N SER A 89 4.15 13.17 13.29
CA SER A 89 4.30 13.38 11.85
C SER A 89 3.35 12.52 11.02
N CYS A 90 3.12 11.26 11.42
CA CYS A 90 2.23 10.36 10.67
C CYS A 90 0.81 10.93 10.53
N LYS A 91 0.27 11.57 11.58
CA LYS A 91 -1.04 12.24 11.49
C LYS A 91 -1.04 13.34 10.42
N THR A 92 0.03 14.12 10.35
CA THR A 92 0.18 15.19 9.34
C THR A 92 0.26 14.61 7.94
N ASP A 93 1.03 13.55 7.73
CA ASP A 93 1.18 12.89 6.43
C ASP A 93 -0.15 12.31 5.95
N TYR A 94 -0.92 11.69 6.85
CA TYR A 94 -2.23 11.13 6.51
C TYR A 94 -3.22 12.21 6.11
N LEU A 95 -3.24 13.33 6.84
CA LEU A 95 -4.08 14.47 6.51
C LEU A 95 -3.64 15.13 5.20
N ALA A 96 -2.34 15.13 4.88
CA ALA A 96 -1.84 15.64 3.61
C ALA A 96 -2.27 14.77 2.42
N PHE A 97 -2.31 13.45 2.59
CA PHE A 97 -2.79 12.52 1.57
C PHE A 97 -4.31 12.58 1.34
N LEU A 98 -5.09 12.78 2.40
CA LEU A 98 -6.56 12.75 2.35
C LEU A 98 -7.22 14.07 1.94
N ARG A 99 -6.45 15.15 1.83
CA ARG A 99 -6.93 16.46 1.37
C ARG A 99 -6.98 16.54 -0.15
#